data_AF-A0A838U885-F1
#
_entry.id   AF-A0A838U885-F1
#
_cell.length_a   1.000
_cell.length_b   1.000
_cell.length_c   1.000
_cell.angle_alpha   90.00
_cell.angle_beta   90.00
_cell.angle_gamma   90.00
#
_symmetry.space_group_name_H-M   'P 1'
#
loop_
_entity.id
_entity.type
_entity.pdbx_description
1 polymer ?
#
loop_
_entity_poly.entity_id
_entity_poly.type
_entity_poly.pdbx_seq_one_letter_code
_entity_poly.pdbx_strand_id
1 'polypeptide(L)' 'MHLDERVTQLSEKPINKDARYVLYWMQMYKRVDNNHALKFSVERANELKLPLVVYEGLKYYYPWASDRMHTFILEGV' A
#
# COMPACT_ATOMS: atom_id res chain seq x y z
N MET A 1 -4.81 -4.66 -20.56
CA MET A 1 -4.97 -4.11 -19.20
C MET A 1 -4.55 -2.66 -19.28
N HIS A 2 -5.47 -1.71 -19.10
CA HIS A 2 -5.10 -0.30 -19.11
C HIS A 2 -4.66 0.07 -17.69
N LEU A 3 -3.36 0.22 -17.49
CA LEU A 3 -2.82 0.73 -16.22
C LEU A 3 -3.04 2.25 -16.21
N ASP A 4 -3.52 2.78 -15.08
CA ASP A 4 -3.60 4.23 -14.84
C ASP A 4 -2.23 4.87 -15.15
N GLU A 5 -2.21 6.07 -15.76
CA GLU A 5 -0.98 6.80 -16.10
C GLU A 5 -0.06 7.04 -14.89
N ARG A 6 -0.60 6.95 -13.67
CA ARG A 6 0.11 7.10 -12.39
C ARG A 6 0.71 5.79 -11.88
N VAL A 7 0.55 4.68 -12.58
CA VAL A 7 1.00 3.35 -12.16
C VAL A 7 2.12 2.84 -13.06
N THR A 8 3.23 2.47 -12.44
CA THR A 8 4.34 1.79 -13.11
C THR A 8 4.40 0.33 -12.67
N GLN A 9 4.42 -0.59 -13.63
CA GLN A 9 4.58 -2.01 -13.35
C GLN A 9 6.05 -2.33 -13.03
N LEU A 10 6.29 -2.85 -11.82
CA LEU A 10 7.65 -3.20 -11.36
C LEU A 10 8.03 -4.67 -11.58
N SER A 11 7.07 -5.54 -11.94
CA SER A 11 7.29 -6.96 -12.15
C SER A 11 6.40 -7.51 -13.26
N GLU A 12 6.96 -8.36 -14.13
CA GLU A 12 6.24 -9.06 -15.20
C GLU A 12 5.61 -10.39 -14.76
N LYS A 13 5.73 -10.74 -13.47
CA LYS A 13 5.15 -11.99 -12.96
C LYS A 13 3.62 -11.97 -13.11
N PRO A 14 3.02 -13.11 -13.50
CA PRO A 14 1.57 -13.22 -13.56
C PRO A 14 0.97 -13.11 -12.15
N ILE A 15 -0.31 -12.76 -12.09
CA ILE A 15 -1.07 -12.76 -10.84
C ILE A 15 -1.11 -14.19 -10.29
N ASN A 16 -0.81 -14.34 -9.00
CA ASN A 16 -0.92 -15.62 -8.32
C ASN A 16 -2.40 -16.03 -8.23
N LYS A 17 -2.74 -17.20 -8.80
CA LYS A 17 -4.11 -17.74 -8.79
C LYS A 17 -4.58 -18.14 -7.39
N ASP A 18 -3.64 -18.47 -6.50
CA ASP A 18 -3.90 -18.85 -5.11
C ASP A 18 -3.73 -17.67 -4.14
N ALA A 19 -3.71 -16.43 -4.67
CA ALA A 19 -3.60 -15.24 -3.84
C ALA A 19 -4.80 -15.13 -2.90
N ARG A 20 -4.53 -14.76 -1.64
CA ARG A 20 -5.56 -14.56 -0.62
C ARG A 20 -5.98 -13.10 -0.44
N TYR A 21 -5.17 -12.16 -0.93
CA TYR A 21 -5.39 -10.73 -0.80
C TYR A 21 -4.58 -9.95 -1.84
N VAL A 22 -5.00 -8.70 -2.08
CA VAL A 22 -4.15 -7.66 -2.66
C VAL A 22 -3.49 -6.90 -1.52
N LEU A 23 -2.18 -6.66 -1.61
CA LEU A 23 -1.44 -5.90 -0.59
C LEU A 23 -1.20 -4.48 -1.08
N TYR A 24 -1.75 -3.50 -0.38
CA TYR A 24 -1.28 -2.12 -0.49
C TYR A 24 -0.19 -1.90 0.55
N TRP A 25 1.06 -1.87 0.09
CA TRP A 25 2.20 -1.52 0.94
C TRP A 25 2.32 0.00 1.05
N MET A 26 1.74 0.53 2.12
CA MET A 26 1.76 1.96 2.42
C MET A 26 3.13 2.36 2.96
N GLN A 27 3.71 3.41 2.38
CA GLN A 27 5.00 3.97 2.79
C GLN A 27 4.84 5.42 3.26
N MET A 28 4.43 6.30 2.34
CA MET A 28 4.43 7.75 2.59
C MET A 28 3.04 8.35 2.81
N TYR A 29 2.03 7.87 2.10
CA TYR A 29 0.71 8.51 2.06
C TYR A 29 -0.27 7.86 3.04
N LYS A 30 -0.15 8.23 4.33
CA LYS A 30 -0.99 7.74 5.43
C LYS A 30 -2.31 8.50 5.52
N ARG A 31 -3.14 8.33 4.48
CA ARG A 31 -4.46 8.94 4.37
C ARG A 31 -5.36 8.08 3.50
N VAL A 32 -6.65 8.09 3.81
CA VAL A 32 -7.68 7.39 3.03
C VAL A 32 -8.16 8.24 1.86
N ASP A 33 -8.33 9.54 2.08
CA ASP A 33 -8.80 10.47 1.05
C ASP A 33 -7.66 10.91 0.13
N ASN A 34 -7.99 11.11 -1.15
CA ASN A 34 -7.05 11.62 -2.16
C ASN A 34 -5.72 10.83 -2.19
N ASN A 35 -5.82 9.50 -2.04
CA ASN A 35 -4.70 8.57 -2.13
C ASN A 35 -4.85 7.70 -3.39
N HIS A 36 -4.17 8.08 -4.46
CA HIS A 36 -4.23 7.37 -5.75
C HIS A 36 -3.77 5.92 -5.66
N ALA A 37 -2.75 5.63 -4.84
CA ALA A 37 -2.25 4.28 -4.67
C ALA A 37 -3.26 3.39 -3.93
N LEU A 38 -3.94 3.93 -2.92
CA LEU A 38 -5.04 3.22 -2.25
C LEU A 38 -6.22 2.99 -3.20
N LYS A 39 -6.64 4.02 -3.96
CA LYS A 39 -7.71 3.90 -4.97
C LYS A 39 -7.42 2.78 -5.96
N PHE A 40 -6.24 2.80 -6.57
CA PHE A 40 -5.80 1.76 -7.51
C PHE A 40 -5.80 0.37 -6.87
N SER A 41 -5.35 0.27 -5.61
CA SER A 41 -5.33 -1.00 -4.89
C SER A 41 -6.74 -1.54 -4.60
N VAL A 42 -7.70 -0.67 -4.28
CA VAL A 42 -9.12 -1.02 -4.10
C VAL A 42 -9.72 -1.52 -5.40
N GLU A 43 -9.53 -0.79 -6.50
CA GLU A 43 -10.01 -1.18 -7.84
C GLU A 43 -9.45 -2.55 -8.22
N ARG A 44 -8.14 -2.77 -7.99
CA ARG A 44 -7.49 -4.05 -8.27
C ARG A 44 -8.00 -5.20 -7.41
N ALA A 45 -8.22 -4.95 -6.12
CA ALA A 45 -8.80 -5.94 -5.20
C ALA A 45 -10.22 -6.34 -5.64
N ASN A 46 -11.04 -5.37 -6.04
CA ASN A 46 -12.39 -5.59 -6.55
C ASN A 46 -12.41 -6.41 -7.85
N GLU A 47 -11.55 -6.07 -8.81
CA GLU A 47 -11.40 -6.82 -10.06
C GLU A 47 -11.01 -8.29 -9.83
N LEU A 48 -10.12 -8.53 -8.87
CA LEU A 48 -9.64 -9.86 -8.50
C LEU A 48 -10.58 -10.59 -7.55
N LYS A 49 -11.62 -9.92 -7.02
CA LYS A 49 -12.52 -10.43 -5.99
C LYS A 49 -11.77 -10.96 -4.75
N LEU A 50 -10.71 -10.24 -4.37
CA LEU A 50 -9.89 -10.54 -3.20
C LEU A 50 -10.00 -9.41 -2.18
N PRO A 51 -9.86 -9.68 -0.88
CA PRO A 51 -9.76 -8.63 0.12
C PRO A 51 -8.52 -7.77 -0.13
N LEU A 52 -8.64 -6.47 0.17
CA LEU A 52 -7.51 -5.56 0.23
C LEU A 52 -6.94 -5.55 1.65
N VAL A 53 -5.63 -5.77 1.78
CA VAL A 53 -4.89 -5.60 3.03
C VAL A 53 -3.98 -4.39 2.88
N VAL A 54 -4.04 -3.48 3.84
CA VAL A 54 -3.11 -2.35 3.94
C VAL A 54 -2.05 -2.71 4.96
N TYR A 55 -0.78 -2.57 4.56
CA TYR A 55 0.36 -2.81 5.43
C TYR A 55 1.24 -1.57 5.46
N GLU A 56 1.52 -1.10 6.67
CA GLU A 56 2.51 -0.05 6.94
C GLU A 56 3.69 -0.66 7.70
N GLY A 57 4.90 -0.40 7.21
CA GLY A 57 6.12 -0.81 7.91
C GLY A 57 6.67 0.31 8.79
N LEU A 58 6.53 0.19 10.11
CA LEU A 58 7.20 1.06 11.08
C LEU A 58 8.44 0.35 11.64
N LYS A 59 9.63 0.88 11.34
CA LYS A 59 10.93 0.27 11.67
C LYS A 59 11.72 1.19 12.59
N TYR A 60 12.37 0.68 13.63
CA TYR A 60 13.18 1.53 14.53
C TYR A 60 14.59 1.82 14.02
N TYR A 61 15.03 1.21 12.91
CA TYR A 61 16.42 1.20 12.47
C TYR A 61 16.71 2.07 11.22
N TYR A 62 15.81 2.97 10.81
CA TYR A 62 16.16 3.95 9.78
C TYR A 62 17.04 5.06 10.39
N PRO A 63 17.94 5.71 9.62
CA PRO A 63 18.97 6.62 10.17
C PRO A 63 18.44 7.83 10.95
N TRP A 64 17.13 8.07 10.91
CA TRP A 64 16.44 9.24 11.47
C TRP A 64 15.33 8.82 12.45
N ALA A 65 15.31 7.56 12.87
CA ALA A 65 14.33 7.02 13.79
C ALA A 65 14.43 7.69 15.16
N SER A 66 13.30 8.17 15.67
CA SER A 66 13.19 8.68 17.03
C SER A 66 11.80 8.43 17.60
N ASP A 67 11.69 8.34 18.93
CA ASP A 67 10.42 8.11 19.62
C ASP A 67 9.37 9.17 19.25
N ARG A 68 9.79 10.44 19.11
CA ARG A 68 8.92 11.53 18.68
C ARG A 68 8.32 11.29 17.30
N MET A 69 9.13 10.84 16.33
CA MET A 69 8.63 10.55 14.97
C MET A 69 7.74 9.31 14.96
N HIS A 70 8.08 8.28 15.74
CA HIS A 70 7.24 7.09 15.86
C HIS A 70 5.90 7.40 16.54
N THR A 71 5.90 8.22 17.58
CA THR A 71 4.68 8.67 18.27
C THR A 71 3.77 9.40 17.30
N PHE A 72 4.29 10.39 16.57
CA PHE A 72 3.51 11.13 15.58
C PHE A 72 2.91 10.22 14.49
N ILE A 73 3.66 9.20 14.06
CA ILE A 73 3.16 8.21 13.11
C ILE A 73 2.03 7.38 13.71
N LEU A 74 2.22 6.82 14.90
CA LEU A 74 1.28 5.91 15.55
C LEU A 74 -0.02 6.62 15.97
N GLU A 75 0.04 7.88 16.35
CA GLU A 75 -1.14 8.70 16.66
C GLU A 75 -1.96 9.08 15.41
N GLY A 76 -1.36 9.00 14.22
CA GLY A 76 -2.01 9.29 12.94
C GLY A 76 -2.62 8.07 12.24
N VAL A 77 -2.47 6.87 12.80
CA VAL A 77 -3.11 5.62 12.33
C VAL A 77 -4.53 5.53 12.86
#